data_AF-A0A7G5LYK2-F1
#
_entry.id   AF-A0A7G5LYK2-F1
#
_cell.length_a   1.000
_cell.length_b   1.000
_cell.length_c   1.000
_cell.angle_alpha   90.00
_cell.angle_beta   90.00
_cell.angle_gamma   90.00
#
_symmetry.space_group_name_H-M   'P 1'
#
loop_
_entity.id
_entity.type
_entity.pdbx_description
1 polymer ?
#
loop_
_entity_poly.entity_id
_entity_poly.type
_entity_poly.pdbx_seq_one_letter_code
_entity_poly.pdbx_strand_id
1 'polypeptide(L)'
;MPTELPLSSFSGVDDDARLAAFMTYAAAQTYKGTTVVLDEDRTYTFNNQQPLYSGFSIRGAIRPGDQNRSGHPSSNLIQVRTTGGWFYLNQAQTFACAFQGLTIDGTASNRLIEGHSSRVLWTSSFRDITSVNAAGVLGSSTQQLLMTACSGDGYWNINNVRNRGLALGGSDCRFNFSMCLLDSPTALLPDTAFLASFEYLSKTNLQNFYVTAEGHSAFSITGTGDFVSFVDCAIEGRNAGAPCKGSLIRLTGDTRVTVRDTWLAYAMSDPTATGRNDAGFVHATNGSVLLDGCVVEHASGVAESTPILYASGGKHIVRNMRAIGFTGKPVVKQTTAGLIDADSTVTVVTGP
;
A
#
# COMPACT_ATOMS: atom_id res chain seq x y z
N MET A 1 25.85 -14.49 21.09
CA MET A 1 24.86 -13.52 21.60
C MET A 1 23.48 -14.04 21.29
N PRO A 2 22.49 -13.88 22.19
CA PRO A 2 21.10 -14.25 21.87
C PRO A 2 20.62 -13.46 20.66
N THR A 3 19.98 -14.14 19.71
CA THR A 3 19.41 -13.53 18.51
C THR A 3 18.09 -12.83 18.79
N GLU A 4 17.46 -13.16 19.91
CA GLU A 4 16.16 -12.63 20.32
C GLU A 4 16.16 -12.38 21.82
N LEU A 5 15.52 -11.28 22.24
CA LEU A 5 15.32 -10.94 23.65
C LEU A 5 13.85 -10.56 23.89
N PRO A 6 13.19 -11.13 24.91
CA PRO A 6 11.84 -10.74 25.31
C PRO A 6 11.78 -9.26 25.73
N LEU A 7 10.76 -8.52 25.33
CA LEU A 7 10.54 -7.14 25.79
C LEU A 7 10.37 -7.10 27.31
N SER A 8 9.71 -8.12 27.89
CA SER A 8 9.54 -8.28 29.33
C SER A 8 10.85 -8.40 30.13
N SER A 9 11.96 -8.73 29.47
CA SER A 9 13.28 -8.86 30.13
C SER A 9 13.98 -7.51 30.38
N PHE A 10 13.49 -6.42 29.80
CA PHE A 10 14.04 -5.08 29.97
C PHE A 10 13.34 -4.33 31.10
N SER A 11 14.11 -3.57 31.88
CA SER A 11 13.56 -2.72 32.94
C SER A 11 12.79 -1.54 32.35
N GLY A 12 11.60 -1.25 32.88
CA GLY A 12 10.79 -0.11 32.50
C GLY A 12 9.42 -0.17 33.15
N VAL A 13 8.88 0.99 33.53
CA VAL A 13 7.55 1.12 34.17
C VAL A 13 6.40 0.87 33.19
N ASP A 14 6.64 1.05 31.90
CA ASP A 14 5.71 0.88 30.80
C ASP A 14 6.41 0.29 29.55
N ASP A 15 5.64 0.02 28.50
CA ASP A 15 6.14 -0.57 27.26
C ASP A 15 7.12 0.34 26.51
N ASP A 16 6.89 1.65 26.53
CA ASP A 16 7.79 2.63 25.93
C ASP A 16 9.17 2.61 26.59
N ALA A 17 9.24 2.59 27.92
CA ALA A 17 10.48 2.54 28.68
C ALA A 17 11.24 1.23 28.43
N ARG A 18 10.52 0.10 28.38
CA ARG A 18 11.12 -1.21 28.08
C ARG A 18 11.68 -1.26 26.66
N LEU A 19 10.95 -0.74 25.68
CA LEU A 19 11.39 -0.71 24.29
C LEU A 19 12.58 0.23 24.12
N ALA A 20 12.56 1.40 24.74
CA ALA A 20 13.70 2.33 24.73
C ALA A 20 14.95 1.70 25.37
N ALA A 21 14.80 0.96 26.47
CA ALA A 21 15.89 0.22 27.10
C ALA A 21 16.45 -0.88 26.18
N PHE A 22 15.58 -1.66 25.52
CA PHE A 22 15.99 -2.61 24.50
C PHE A 22 16.75 -1.93 23.35
N MET A 23 16.21 -0.86 22.78
CA MET A 23 16.79 -0.19 21.63
C MET A 23 18.17 0.39 21.98
N THR A 24 18.32 0.96 23.18
CA THR A 24 19.62 1.44 23.69
C THR A 24 20.63 0.29 23.80
N TYR A 25 20.23 -0.82 24.42
CA TYR A 25 21.07 -2.01 24.56
C TYR A 25 21.50 -2.58 23.19
N ALA A 26 20.54 -2.77 22.28
CA ALA A 26 20.75 -3.43 21.00
C ALA A 26 21.53 -2.54 20.01
N ALA A 27 21.31 -1.21 20.03
CA ALA A 27 22.07 -0.27 19.22
C ALA A 27 23.56 -0.18 19.65
N ALA A 28 23.87 -0.46 20.91
CA ALA A 28 25.23 -0.45 21.45
C ALA A 28 26.03 -1.73 21.14
N GLN A 29 25.40 -2.78 20.60
CA GLN A 29 26.09 -4.03 20.26
C GLN A 29 27.01 -3.83 19.05
N THR A 30 28.20 -4.45 19.08
CA THR A 30 29.13 -4.47 17.95
C THR A 30 28.51 -5.15 16.73
N TYR A 31 27.79 -6.26 16.95
CA TYR A 31 27.01 -6.95 15.92
C TYR A 31 25.53 -6.74 16.19
N LYS A 32 24.88 -5.99 15.29
CA LYS A 32 23.45 -5.66 15.38
C LYS A 32 22.59 -6.79 14.81
N GLY A 33 21.29 -6.72 15.04
CA GLY A 33 20.33 -7.73 14.58
C GLY A 33 19.71 -8.59 15.69
N THR A 34 19.92 -8.24 16.96
CA THR A 34 19.09 -8.80 18.04
C THR A 34 17.66 -8.34 17.85
N THR A 35 16.72 -9.28 17.90
CA THR A 35 15.28 -9.03 17.73
C THR A 35 14.61 -8.84 19.09
N VAL A 36 13.84 -7.76 19.27
CA VAL A 36 12.92 -7.69 20.41
C VAL A 36 11.67 -8.48 20.12
N VAL A 37 11.29 -9.35 21.04
CA VAL A 37 10.06 -10.15 20.97
C VAL A 37 9.03 -9.53 21.88
N LEU A 38 7.87 -9.16 21.33
CA LEU A 38 6.69 -8.87 22.13
C LEU A 38 6.15 -10.21 22.64
N ASP A 39 6.62 -10.64 23.81
CA ASP A 39 6.57 -12.01 24.31
C ASP A 39 5.37 -12.37 25.20
N GLU A 40 4.62 -11.38 25.66
CA GLU A 40 3.51 -11.50 26.59
C GLU A 40 2.17 -11.50 25.83
N ASP A 41 1.24 -12.38 26.22
CA ASP A 41 -0.12 -12.44 25.68
C ASP A 41 -0.99 -11.33 26.29
N ARG A 42 -0.76 -10.09 25.83
CA ARG A 42 -1.49 -8.90 26.26
C ARG A 42 -1.50 -7.82 25.19
N THR A 43 -2.22 -6.75 25.47
CA THR A 43 -2.07 -5.50 24.73
C THR A 43 -0.80 -4.77 25.16
N TYR A 44 0.02 -4.40 24.18
CA TYR A 44 1.12 -3.47 24.32
C TYR A 44 0.68 -2.06 23.95
N THR A 45 1.08 -1.05 24.71
CA THR A 45 0.71 0.34 24.44
C THR A 45 1.94 1.22 24.33
N PHE A 46 2.15 1.78 23.13
CA PHE A 46 3.27 2.68 22.84
C PHE A 46 2.76 4.09 22.55
N ASN A 47 3.19 5.05 23.35
CA ASN A 47 2.82 6.45 23.29
C ASN A 47 3.93 7.32 22.70
N ASN A 48 5.18 6.83 22.68
CA ASN A 48 6.33 7.57 22.20
C ASN A 48 6.83 7.06 20.84
N GLN A 49 7.22 7.99 19.96
CA GLN A 49 7.92 7.65 18.73
C GLN A 49 9.33 7.13 19.05
N GLN A 50 9.78 6.12 18.30
CA GLN A 50 11.07 5.47 18.49
C GLN A 50 11.98 5.68 17.28
N PRO A 51 13.22 6.20 17.46
CA PRO A 51 14.17 6.37 16.38
C PRO A 51 14.74 5.03 15.91
N LEU A 52 14.56 4.69 14.64
CA LEU A 52 15.16 3.47 14.07
C LEU A 52 16.68 3.60 13.96
N TYR A 53 17.38 2.54 14.34
CA TYR A 53 18.81 2.35 14.07
C TYR A 53 19.01 1.17 13.11
N SER A 54 20.12 1.20 12.37
CA SER A 54 20.45 0.12 11.43
C SER A 54 20.59 -1.22 12.15
N GLY A 55 19.91 -2.27 11.69
CA GLY A 55 19.86 -3.59 12.33
C GLY A 55 18.76 -3.76 13.38
N PHE A 56 17.86 -2.78 13.55
CA PHE A 56 16.70 -2.92 14.44
C PHE A 56 15.77 -4.04 13.96
N SER A 57 15.42 -4.96 14.85
CA SER A 57 14.43 -5.99 14.54
C SER A 57 13.41 -6.13 15.67
N ILE A 58 12.14 -6.25 15.29
CA ILE A 58 11.01 -6.50 16.19
C ILE A 58 10.10 -7.59 15.62
N ARG A 59 9.64 -8.48 16.51
CA ARG A 59 8.59 -9.43 16.16
C ARG A 59 7.49 -9.54 17.23
N GLY A 60 6.25 -9.67 16.77
CA GLY A 60 5.11 -10.04 17.62
C GLY A 60 4.94 -11.56 17.73
N ALA A 61 3.83 -11.98 18.35
CA ALA A 61 3.43 -13.38 18.34
C ALA A 61 2.95 -13.78 16.94
N ILE A 62 3.34 -14.98 16.50
CA ILE A 62 3.06 -15.54 15.18
C ILE A 62 1.56 -15.92 15.09
N ARG A 63 0.67 -14.95 14.95
CA ARG A 63 -0.73 -15.21 14.59
C ARG A 63 -1.21 -14.14 13.59
N PRO A 64 -1.86 -14.55 12.48
CA PRO A 64 -2.58 -13.61 11.64
C PRO A 64 -3.57 -12.85 12.51
N GLY A 65 -3.43 -11.53 12.58
CA GLY A 65 -4.35 -10.70 13.32
C GLY A 65 -5.75 -10.85 12.73
N ASP A 66 -6.68 -11.37 13.53
CA ASP A 66 -8.10 -11.23 13.24
C ASP A 66 -8.39 -9.73 13.03
N GLN A 67 -9.28 -9.38 12.10
CA GLN A 67 -9.69 -8.02 11.77
C GLN A 67 -10.39 -7.29 12.93
N ASN A 68 -10.22 -7.76 14.17
CA ASN A 68 -11.05 -7.49 15.33
C ASN A 68 -12.53 -7.77 15.00
N ARG A 69 -12.80 -8.68 14.04
CA ARG A 69 -14.16 -9.02 13.56
C ARG A 69 -14.75 -10.18 14.32
N SER A 70 -13.93 -11.08 14.87
CA SER A 70 -14.42 -12.25 15.62
C SER A 70 -14.69 -12.01 17.11
N GLY A 71 -14.37 -10.83 17.64
CA GLY A 71 -14.44 -10.60 19.10
C GLY A 71 -13.45 -11.46 19.90
N HIS A 72 -12.54 -12.20 19.25
CA HIS A 72 -11.47 -12.90 19.93
C HIS A 72 -10.40 -11.91 20.39
N PRO A 73 -9.87 -12.06 21.62
CA PRO A 73 -8.70 -11.29 22.03
C PRO A 73 -7.55 -11.60 21.07
N SER A 74 -7.07 -10.57 20.37
CA SER A 74 -5.84 -10.66 19.61
C SER A 74 -4.70 -10.76 20.62
N SER A 75 -4.16 -11.98 20.76
CA SER A 75 -2.91 -12.17 21.49
C SER A 75 -1.85 -11.23 20.89
N ASN A 76 -1.26 -10.38 21.73
CA ASN A 76 -0.18 -9.45 21.35
C ASN A 76 -0.64 -8.28 20.46
N LEU A 77 -1.81 -7.70 20.76
CA LEU A 77 -2.26 -6.44 20.15
C LEU A 77 -1.30 -5.29 20.48
N ILE A 78 -0.96 -4.47 19.49
CA ILE A 78 -0.09 -3.31 19.65
C ILE A 78 -0.92 -2.04 19.46
N GLN A 79 -1.24 -1.37 20.56
CA GLN A 79 -1.84 -0.05 20.55
C GLN A 79 -0.76 1.02 20.33
N VAL A 80 -0.72 1.56 19.12
CA VAL A 80 0.14 2.72 18.81
C VAL A 80 -0.70 3.97 19.06
N ARG A 81 -0.19 4.87 19.93
CA ARG A 81 -0.84 6.14 20.30
C ARG A 81 0.07 7.35 20.06
N THR A 82 1.14 7.17 19.29
CA THR A 82 2.14 8.20 18.93
C THR A 82 1.61 9.23 17.94
N THR A 83 1.91 10.52 18.08
CA THR A 83 1.67 11.44 16.95
C THR A 83 2.58 11.08 15.77
N GLY A 84 2.02 10.59 14.65
CA GLY A 84 2.79 10.07 13.51
C GLY A 84 3.14 8.59 13.63
N GLY A 85 4.24 8.17 12.99
CA GLY A 85 4.71 6.79 13.05
C GLY A 85 5.18 6.36 14.43
N TRP A 86 4.95 5.10 14.78
CA TRP A 86 5.56 4.47 15.96
C TRP A 86 7.09 4.52 15.84
N PHE A 87 7.59 4.24 14.65
CA PHE A 87 8.99 4.35 14.30
C PHE A 87 9.23 5.48 13.31
N TYR A 88 10.41 6.09 13.37
CA TYR A 88 10.86 7.07 12.38
C TYR A 88 12.34 6.88 12.03
N LEU A 89 12.71 7.22 10.80
CA LEU A 89 14.10 7.24 10.37
C LEU A 89 14.77 8.47 10.98
N ASN A 90 15.80 8.30 11.82
CA ASN A 90 16.53 9.42 12.41
C ASN A 90 17.88 9.72 11.72
N GLN A 91 18.25 8.91 10.73
CA GLN A 91 19.49 9.00 9.96
C GLN A 91 19.16 9.15 8.47
N ALA A 92 20.12 9.67 7.69
CA ALA A 92 19.99 9.76 6.24
C ALA A 92 19.74 8.38 5.59
N GLN A 93 20.38 7.34 6.14
CA GLN A 93 20.23 5.97 5.71
C GLN A 93 20.13 5.05 6.94
N THR A 94 19.11 4.22 6.97
CA THR A 94 18.92 3.18 8.00
C THR A 94 18.87 1.83 7.31
N PHE A 95 19.67 0.86 7.77
CA PHE A 95 19.85 -0.43 7.08
C PHE A 95 19.29 -1.61 7.86
N ALA A 96 18.93 -2.68 7.15
CA ALA A 96 18.71 -4.01 7.72
C ALA A 96 17.72 -4.04 8.89
N CYS A 97 16.63 -3.30 8.79
CA CYS A 97 15.54 -3.40 9.76
C CYS A 97 14.61 -4.57 9.43
N ALA A 98 13.99 -5.16 10.45
CA ALA A 98 13.02 -6.24 10.27
C ALA A 98 11.79 -6.06 11.18
N PHE A 99 10.60 -6.11 10.59
CA PHE A 99 9.31 -5.99 11.29
C PHE A 99 8.46 -7.20 10.96
N GLN A 100 8.08 -7.99 11.98
CA GLN A 100 7.43 -9.28 11.74
C GLN A 100 6.27 -9.57 12.68
N GLY A 101 5.16 -10.10 12.16
CA GLY A 101 4.05 -10.60 12.98
C GLY A 101 3.44 -9.54 13.88
N LEU A 102 3.28 -8.32 13.38
CA LEU A 102 2.75 -7.20 14.16
C LEU A 102 1.26 -7.02 13.89
N THR A 103 0.46 -6.95 14.96
CA THR A 103 -0.96 -6.60 14.89
C THR A 103 -1.18 -5.24 15.54
N ILE A 104 -1.36 -4.22 14.72
CA ILE A 104 -1.39 -2.82 15.14
C ILE A 104 -2.84 -2.33 15.20
N ASP A 105 -3.24 -1.75 16.32
CA ASP A 105 -4.44 -0.93 16.44
C ASP A 105 -4.00 0.53 16.63
N GLY A 106 -4.31 1.37 15.65
CA GLY A 106 -3.95 2.77 15.65
C GLY A 106 -5.15 3.70 15.77
N THR A 107 -4.91 4.97 15.46
CA THR A 107 -5.91 6.01 15.33
C THR A 107 -5.65 6.81 14.04
N ALA A 108 -6.46 7.83 13.77
CA ALA A 108 -6.34 8.69 12.59
C ALA A 108 -5.00 9.45 12.47
N SER A 109 -4.15 9.43 13.50
CA SER A 109 -2.83 10.09 13.49
C SER A 109 -1.64 9.12 13.53
N ASN A 110 -1.87 7.82 13.68
CA ASN A 110 -0.79 6.85 13.92
C ASN A 110 -0.47 6.00 12.67
N ARG A 111 0.76 5.47 12.61
CA ARG A 111 1.22 4.51 11.60
C ARG A 111 2.40 3.68 12.14
N LEU A 112 2.86 2.68 11.41
CA LEU A 112 4.02 1.88 11.83
C LEU A 112 5.33 2.67 11.62
N ILE A 113 5.60 3.16 10.41
CA ILE A 113 6.80 3.95 10.10
C ILE A 113 6.40 5.29 9.47
N GLU A 114 6.93 6.38 10.04
CA GLU A 114 6.79 7.73 9.50
C GLU A 114 7.62 7.92 8.24
N GLY A 115 7.06 8.65 7.27
CA GLY A 115 7.79 9.03 6.05
C GLY A 115 8.82 10.12 6.31
N HIS A 116 9.69 10.37 5.34
CA HIS A 116 10.61 11.51 5.37
C HIS A 116 10.99 11.92 3.95
N SER A 117 11.20 13.21 3.71
CA SER A 117 11.52 13.75 2.38
C SER A 117 12.92 13.38 1.85
N SER A 118 13.76 12.73 2.65
CA SER A 118 15.20 12.56 2.32
C SER A 118 15.91 11.44 3.08
N ARG A 119 15.23 10.73 3.98
CA ARG A 119 15.81 9.60 4.72
C ARG A 119 15.31 8.32 4.10
N VAL A 120 16.22 7.35 3.93
CA VAL A 120 15.95 6.13 3.18
C VAL A 120 16.14 4.91 4.07
N LEU A 121 15.17 4.00 4.05
CA LEU A 121 15.28 2.68 4.64
C LEU A 121 15.84 1.70 3.62
N TRP A 122 16.95 1.05 3.95
CA TRP A 122 17.70 0.17 3.07
C TRP A 122 17.61 -1.28 3.51
N THR A 123 17.57 -2.22 2.57
CA THR A 123 17.81 -3.65 2.83
C THR A 123 16.97 -4.23 3.97
N SER A 124 15.72 -3.76 4.11
CA SER A 124 14.86 -4.05 5.25
C SER A 124 13.71 -4.97 4.86
N SER A 125 13.17 -5.72 5.83
CA SER A 125 12.12 -6.72 5.60
C SER A 125 10.89 -6.46 6.46
N PHE A 126 9.72 -6.72 5.88
CA PHE A 126 8.43 -6.58 6.52
C PHE A 126 7.62 -7.85 6.29
N ARG A 127 7.10 -8.47 7.35
CA ARG A 127 6.41 -9.75 7.23
C ARG A 127 5.20 -9.82 8.14
N ASP A 128 4.10 -10.35 7.63
CA ASP A 128 2.91 -10.67 8.43
C ASP A 128 2.41 -9.45 9.24
N ILE A 129 2.07 -8.35 8.56
CA ILE A 129 1.67 -7.07 9.19
C ILE A 129 0.15 -6.89 9.11
N THR A 130 -0.49 -6.80 10.26
CA THR A 130 -1.90 -6.39 10.39
C THR A 130 -1.96 -4.99 11.00
N SER A 131 -2.78 -4.12 10.43
CA SER A 131 -3.02 -2.77 10.92
C SER A 131 -4.50 -2.41 10.78
N VAL A 132 -5.11 -1.95 11.86
CA VAL A 132 -6.52 -1.54 11.92
C VAL A 132 -6.64 -0.14 12.51
N ASN A 133 -7.59 0.65 12.00
CA ASN A 133 -7.94 2.00 12.50
C ASN A 133 -6.83 3.07 12.43
N ALA A 134 -5.66 2.72 11.89
CA ALA A 134 -4.52 3.61 11.76
C ALA A 134 -4.69 4.60 10.58
N ALA A 135 -3.96 5.71 10.62
CA ALA A 135 -3.84 6.60 9.47
C ALA A 135 -3.23 5.87 8.27
N GLY A 136 -2.28 4.96 8.54
CA GLY A 136 -1.54 4.18 7.56
C GLY A 136 -0.61 3.18 8.20
N VAL A 137 0.19 2.49 7.39
CA VAL A 137 1.26 1.60 7.86
C VAL A 137 2.62 2.21 7.56
N LEU A 138 2.89 2.52 6.29
CA LEU A 138 4.18 3.03 5.83
C LEU A 138 4.01 4.37 5.15
N GLY A 139 4.60 5.43 5.72
CA GLY A 139 4.51 6.79 5.17
C GLY A 139 3.13 7.44 5.33
N SER A 140 2.93 8.56 4.67
CA SER A 140 1.72 9.38 4.75
C SER A 140 1.38 10.05 3.42
N SER A 141 0.21 10.70 3.34
CA SER A 141 -0.18 11.46 2.15
C SER A 141 0.73 12.63 1.80
N THR A 142 1.55 13.11 2.75
CA THR A 142 2.49 14.23 2.54
C THR A 142 3.95 13.81 2.53
N GLN A 143 4.28 12.61 3.03
CA GLN A 143 5.65 12.11 3.13
C GLN A 143 5.70 10.61 2.87
N GLN A 144 6.31 10.22 1.76
CA GLN A 144 6.55 8.80 1.47
C GLN A 144 7.58 8.21 2.44
N LEU A 145 7.48 6.92 2.71
CA LEU A 145 8.62 6.16 3.21
C LEU A 145 9.51 5.78 2.02
N LEU A 146 10.69 6.39 1.93
CA LEU A 146 11.67 6.05 0.91
C LEU A 146 12.36 4.75 1.27
N MET A 147 12.32 3.78 0.36
CA MET A 147 12.82 2.42 0.58
C MET A 147 13.73 2.00 -0.57
N THR A 148 14.86 1.36 -0.26
CA THR A 148 15.73 0.78 -1.28
C THR A 148 16.16 -0.63 -0.94
N ALA A 149 16.04 -1.55 -1.90
CA ALA A 149 16.35 -2.97 -1.71
C ALA A 149 15.58 -3.62 -0.54
N CYS A 150 14.35 -3.15 -0.28
CA CYS A 150 13.51 -3.68 0.79
C CYS A 150 12.56 -4.75 0.26
N SER A 151 12.09 -5.60 1.17
CA SER A 151 11.12 -6.65 0.86
C SER A 151 9.93 -6.64 1.80
N GLY A 152 8.78 -7.06 1.28
CA GLY A 152 7.62 -7.37 2.10
C GLY A 152 6.99 -8.68 1.67
N ASP A 153 6.62 -9.53 2.62
CA ASP A 153 6.00 -10.82 2.35
C ASP A 153 5.01 -11.23 3.44
N GLY A 154 4.45 -12.44 3.29
CA GLY A 154 3.47 -12.99 4.23
C GLY A 154 2.08 -12.37 4.06
N TYR A 155 1.24 -12.55 5.08
CA TYR A 155 -0.14 -12.08 5.08
C TYR A 155 -0.23 -10.66 5.62
N TRP A 156 -0.71 -9.73 4.81
CA TRP A 156 -0.94 -8.35 5.20
C TRP A 156 -2.42 -8.03 5.24
N ASN A 157 -2.80 -7.32 6.29
CA ASN A 157 -4.18 -6.94 6.53
C ASN A 157 -4.23 -5.49 7.01
N ILE A 158 -4.35 -4.58 6.05
CA ILE A 158 -4.43 -3.14 6.28
C ILE A 158 -5.89 -2.73 6.12
N ASN A 159 -6.59 -2.55 7.24
CA ASN A 159 -8.03 -2.34 7.25
C ASN A 159 -8.42 -1.06 8.00
N ASN A 160 -9.58 -0.48 7.65
CA ASN A 160 -10.09 0.76 8.22
C ASN A 160 -9.05 1.90 8.18
N VAL A 161 -8.34 2.01 7.05
CA VAL A 161 -7.35 3.07 6.82
C VAL A 161 -8.01 4.44 6.94
N ARG A 162 -7.41 5.35 7.70
CA ARG A 162 -7.97 6.71 7.92
C ARG A 162 -7.27 7.82 7.13
N ASN A 163 -6.25 7.48 6.36
CA ASN A 163 -5.59 8.40 5.42
C ASN A 163 -5.04 7.65 4.19
N ARG A 164 -3.94 6.90 4.35
CA ARG A 164 -3.30 6.09 3.31
C ARG A 164 -2.62 4.89 3.94
N GLY A 165 -2.95 3.69 3.51
CA GLY A 165 -2.34 2.47 4.02
C GLY A 165 -0.85 2.42 3.73
N LEU A 166 -0.49 2.75 2.47
CA LEU A 166 0.88 2.73 1.99
C LEU A 166 1.20 4.03 1.22
N ALA A 167 2.32 4.64 1.55
CA ALA A 167 2.90 5.77 0.84
C ALA A 167 4.40 5.50 0.67
N LEU A 168 4.77 4.96 -0.49
CA LEU A 168 6.10 4.41 -0.75
C LEU A 168 6.82 5.17 -1.87
N GLY A 169 8.12 5.30 -1.73
CA GLY A 169 9.02 5.75 -2.78
C GLY A 169 10.36 5.02 -2.73
N GLY A 170 11.27 5.35 -3.64
CA GLY A 170 12.61 4.74 -3.71
C GLY A 170 12.73 3.66 -4.79
N SER A 171 13.49 2.60 -4.54
CA SER A 171 13.80 1.64 -5.61
C SER A 171 14.10 0.20 -5.19
N ASP A 172 14.13 -0.70 -6.17
CA ASP A 172 14.63 -2.07 -6.02
C ASP A 172 13.88 -2.90 -4.96
N CYS A 173 12.60 -2.60 -4.74
CA CYS A 173 11.80 -3.26 -3.71
C CYS A 173 11.02 -4.47 -4.26
N ARG A 174 10.79 -5.46 -3.41
CA ARG A 174 10.03 -6.68 -3.73
C ARG A 174 8.97 -6.95 -2.67
N PHE A 175 7.72 -6.68 -2.99
CA PHE A 175 6.57 -6.98 -2.15
C PHE A 175 5.80 -8.14 -2.77
N ASN A 176 6.02 -9.34 -2.23
CA ASN A 176 5.39 -10.58 -2.67
C ASN A 176 4.58 -11.17 -1.51
N PHE A 177 3.39 -10.62 -1.32
CA PHE A 177 2.50 -11.04 -0.25
C PHE A 177 1.90 -12.41 -0.57
N SER A 178 1.56 -13.19 0.46
CA SER A 178 0.61 -14.30 0.24
C SER A 178 -0.79 -13.76 -0.04
N MET A 179 -1.10 -12.60 0.55
CA MET A 179 -2.23 -11.72 0.27
C MET A 179 -1.99 -10.42 1.03
N CYS A 180 -2.30 -9.27 0.42
CA CYS A 180 -2.36 -7.99 1.11
C CYS A 180 -3.74 -7.37 0.95
N LEU A 181 -4.58 -7.49 1.99
CA LEU A 181 -5.84 -6.73 2.06
C LEU A 181 -5.52 -5.26 2.33
N LEU A 182 -6.08 -4.38 1.50
CA LEU A 182 -6.04 -2.94 1.68
C LEU A 182 -7.45 -2.37 1.52
N ASP A 183 -8.06 -1.95 2.63
CA ASP A 183 -9.47 -1.57 2.68
C ASP A 183 -9.73 -0.38 3.61
N SER A 184 -10.78 0.38 3.29
CA SER A 184 -11.40 1.35 4.18
C SER A 184 -12.88 1.55 3.82
N PRO A 185 -13.78 1.69 4.80
CA PRO A 185 -15.14 2.14 4.53
C PRO A 185 -15.18 3.62 4.12
N THR A 186 -16.24 4.00 3.40
CA THR A 186 -16.53 5.38 2.98
C THR A 186 -16.70 6.38 4.13
N ALA A 187 -17.03 5.90 5.33
CA ALA A 187 -17.13 6.74 6.53
C ALA A 187 -15.76 7.22 7.06
N LEU A 188 -14.66 6.59 6.64
CA LEU A 188 -13.31 6.89 7.13
C LEU A 188 -12.42 7.59 6.10
N LEU A 189 -12.71 7.44 4.80
CA LEU A 189 -11.96 8.10 3.73
C LEU A 189 -12.89 8.91 2.82
N PRO A 190 -12.52 10.16 2.48
CA PRO A 190 -13.28 10.96 1.54
C PRO A 190 -13.13 10.42 0.11
N ASP A 191 -14.05 10.79 -0.77
CA ASP A 191 -14.04 10.45 -2.19
C ASP A 191 -12.73 10.86 -2.92
N THR A 192 -12.07 11.89 -2.39
CA THR A 192 -10.82 12.41 -2.90
C THR A 192 -9.59 11.61 -2.48
N ALA A 193 -9.73 10.60 -1.62
CA ALA A 193 -8.60 9.83 -1.11
C ALA A 193 -8.09 8.75 -2.10
N PHE A 194 -6.89 8.27 -1.79
CA PHE A 194 -6.29 7.06 -2.34
C PHE A 194 -5.92 6.14 -1.19
N LEU A 195 -6.09 4.82 -1.35
CA LEU A 195 -5.63 3.84 -0.35
C LEU A 195 -4.11 3.69 -0.31
N ALA A 196 -3.44 3.81 -1.45
CA ALA A 196 -1.99 3.85 -1.51
C ALA A 196 -1.46 4.90 -2.51
N SER A 197 -0.23 5.37 -2.24
CA SER A 197 0.53 6.19 -3.16
C SER A 197 1.94 5.67 -3.39
N PHE A 198 2.38 5.78 -4.63
CA PHE A 198 3.69 5.39 -5.07
C PHE A 198 4.32 6.58 -5.79
N GLU A 199 5.41 7.12 -5.25
CA GLU A 199 6.04 8.32 -5.77
C GLU A 199 7.56 8.13 -5.92
N TYR A 200 8.11 8.48 -7.10
CA TYR A 200 9.51 8.21 -7.48
C TYR A 200 9.92 6.74 -7.33
N LEU A 201 8.98 5.81 -7.45
CA LEU A 201 9.23 4.39 -7.23
C LEU A 201 9.83 3.74 -8.50
N SER A 202 10.91 2.99 -8.34
CA SER A 202 11.68 2.42 -9.46
C SER A 202 12.08 0.96 -9.22
N LYS A 203 12.04 0.10 -10.24
CA LYS A 203 12.43 -1.32 -10.16
C LYS A 203 11.70 -2.08 -9.03
N THR A 204 10.45 -1.72 -8.77
CA THR A 204 9.66 -2.27 -7.65
C THR A 204 8.56 -3.18 -8.14
N ASN A 205 8.39 -4.32 -7.49
CA ASN A 205 7.37 -5.31 -7.83
C ASN A 205 6.43 -5.47 -6.64
N LEU A 206 5.13 -5.36 -6.91
CA LEU A 206 4.01 -5.41 -5.98
C LEU A 206 3.08 -6.54 -6.44
N GLN A 207 2.87 -7.56 -5.61
CA GLN A 207 2.09 -8.74 -5.99
C GLN A 207 1.03 -9.09 -4.95
N ASN A 208 -0.06 -9.72 -5.40
CA ASN A 208 -1.10 -10.31 -4.53
C ASN A 208 -1.79 -9.29 -3.61
N PHE A 209 -2.03 -8.07 -4.11
CA PHE A 209 -2.92 -7.12 -3.44
C PHE A 209 -4.38 -7.53 -3.64
N TYR A 210 -5.16 -7.45 -2.57
CA TYR A 210 -6.63 -7.45 -2.62
C TYR A 210 -7.11 -6.10 -2.08
N VAL A 211 -7.55 -5.21 -2.96
CA VAL A 211 -7.86 -3.80 -2.64
C VAL A 211 -9.35 -3.54 -2.80
N THR A 212 -9.95 -2.96 -1.77
CA THR A 212 -11.36 -2.56 -1.77
C THR A 212 -11.47 -1.04 -1.62
N ALA A 213 -11.61 -0.34 -2.74
CA ALA A 213 -11.70 1.11 -2.84
C ALA A 213 -13.16 1.58 -2.95
N GLU A 214 -14.01 1.26 -1.97
CA GLU A 214 -15.42 1.71 -1.98
C GLU A 214 -15.50 3.24 -1.83
N GLY A 215 -16.02 3.93 -2.84
CA GLY A 215 -16.24 5.38 -2.78
C GLY A 215 -14.99 6.27 -2.97
N HIS A 216 -13.78 5.71 -2.97
CA HIS A 216 -12.51 6.45 -3.17
C HIS A 216 -11.61 5.67 -4.14
N SER A 217 -10.41 6.16 -4.44
CA SER A 217 -9.50 5.51 -5.41
C SER A 217 -8.53 4.53 -4.73
N ALA A 218 -8.04 3.53 -5.46
CA ALA A 218 -7.05 2.60 -4.92
C ALA A 218 -5.66 3.23 -4.90
N PHE A 219 -5.06 3.49 -6.07
CA PHE A 219 -3.65 3.84 -6.20
C PHE A 219 -3.42 5.17 -6.92
N SER A 220 -2.52 5.98 -6.35
CA SER A 220 -1.93 7.15 -7.02
C SER A 220 -0.46 6.85 -7.33
N ILE A 221 -0.04 7.09 -8.58
CA ILE A 221 1.33 6.91 -9.04
C ILE A 221 1.83 8.25 -9.60
N THR A 222 2.84 8.82 -8.94
CA THR A 222 3.35 10.17 -9.21
C THR A 222 4.88 10.21 -9.22
N GLY A 223 5.45 11.38 -9.56
CA GLY A 223 6.90 11.56 -9.63
C GLY A 223 7.54 10.89 -10.85
N THR A 224 8.87 10.87 -10.88
CA THR A 224 9.67 10.26 -11.95
C THR A 224 10.33 8.98 -11.44
N GLY A 225 10.14 7.88 -12.16
CA GLY A 225 10.64 6.56 -11.77
C GLY A 225 10.85 5.65 -12.98
N ASP A 226 11.56 4.54 -12.76
CA ASP A 226 11.93 3.64 -13.84
C ASP A 226 10.82 2.65 -14.20
N PHE A 227 10.47 1.77 -13.27
CA PHE A 227 9.51 0.68 -13.49
C PHE A 227 8.82 0.26 -12.19
N VAL A 228 7.50 0.10 -12.23
CA VAL A 228 6.69 -0.48 -11.15
C VAL A 228 5.76 -1.52 -11.75
N SER A 229 5.65 -2.69 -11.12
CA SER A 229 4.70 -3.73 -11.55
C SER A 229 3.70 -4.11 -10.46
N PHE A 230 2.44 -4.25 -10.84
CA PHE A 230 1.37 -4.88 -10.10
C PHE A 230 1.03 -6.21 -10.81
N VAL A 231 1.11 -7.33 -10.09
CA VAL A 231 0.87 -8.67 -10.67
C VAL A 231 -0.02 -9.49 -9.74
N ASP A 232 -0.95 -10.26 -10.30
CA ASP A 232 -1.85 -11.15 -9.55
C ASP A 232 -2.66 -10.43 -8.47
N CYS A 233 -3.11 -9.20 -8.77
CA CYS A 233 -3.89 -8.39 -7.84
C CYS A 233 -5.40 -8.50 -8.13
N ALA A 234 -6.22 -8.13 -7.15
CA ALA A 234 -7.58 -7.67 -7.34
C ALA A 234 -7.68 -6.24 -6.82
N ILE A 235 -8.03 -5.31 -7.70
CA ILE A 235 -8.14 -3.88 -7.40
C ILE A 235 -9.53 -3.45 -7.80
N GLU A 236 -10.39 -3.19 -6.83
CA GLU A 236 -11.82 -3.03 -7.11
C GLU A 236 -12.52 -2.03 -6.18
N GLY A 237 -13.69 -1.54 -6.59
CA GLY A 237 -14.72 -1.15 -5.62
C GLY A 237 -15.26 -2.37 -4.88
N ARG A 238 -15.98 -2.23 -3.77
CA ARG A 238 -16.40 -3.39 -2.95
C ARG A 238 -17.22 -4.42 -3.72
N ASN A 239 -18.09 -3.97 -4.63
CA ASN A 239 -18.86 -4.80 -5.55
C ASN A 239 -19.56 -3.90 -6.57
N ALA A 240 -20.31 -4.50 -7.51
CA ALA A 240 -21.06 -3.79 -8.53
C ALA A 240 -22.05 -2.73 -7.99
N GLY A 241 -22.59 -2.91 -6.78
CA GLY A 241 -23.50 -1.95 -6.12
C GLY A 241 -22.79 -0.94 -5.21
N ALA A 242 -21.51 -1.16 -4.91
CA ALA A 242 -20.68 -0.31 -4.05
C ALA A 242 -19.31 0.01 -4.71
N PRO A 243 -19.33 0.68 -5.88
CA PRO A 243 -18.13 0.94 -6.69
C PRO A 243 -17.18 2.01 -6.12
N CYS A 244 -15.95 2.01 -6.65
CA CYS A 244 -15.03 3.14 -6.59
C CYS A 244 -15.59 4.32 -7.39
N LYS A 245 -15.55 5.53 -6.80
CA LYS A 245 -16.06 6.74 -7.47
C LYS A 245 -15.19 7.17 -8.65
N GLY A 246 -13.86 7.09 -8.48
CA GLY A 246 -12.89 7.52 -9.47
C GLY A 246 -12.20 6.38 -10.22
N SER A 247 -10.97 6.66 -10.66
CA SER A 247 -10.06 5.65 -11.20
C SER A 247 -9.59 4.73 -10.08
N LEU A 248 -9.40 3.44 -10.38
CA LEU A 248 -8.69 2.53 -9.48
C LEU A 248 -7.21 2.91 -9.42
N ILE A 249 -6.59 3.14 -10.59
CA ILE A 249 -5.19 3.54 -10.69
C ILE A 249 -5.11 4.87 -11.42
N ARG A 250 -4.47 5.86 -10.79
CA ARG A 250 -4.19 7.15 -11.42
C ARG A 250 -2.69 7.38 -11.54
N LEU A 251 -2.20 7.40 -12.78
CA LEU A 251 -0.81 7.69 -13.14
C LEU A 251 -0.71 9.12 -13.68
N THR A 252 -0.05 10.00 -12.92
CA THR A 252 0.33 11.35 -13.41
C THR A 252 1.83 11.56 -13.45
N GLY A 253 2.60 10.65 -12.84
CA GLY A 253 4.06 10.64 -12.88
C GLY A 253 4.64 10.13 -14.20
N ASP A 254 5.91 10.44 -14.44
CA ASP A 254 6.71 9.87 -15.53
C ASP A 254 7.35 8.56 -15.05
N THR A 255 6.52 7.53 -14.94
CA THR A 255 6.91 6.19 -14.50
C THR A 255 6.35 5.14 -15.45
N ARG A 256 7.08 4.04 -15.65
CA ARG A 256 6.58 2.89 -16.42
C ARG A 256 5.86 1.93 -15.47
N VAL A 257 4.58 1.74 -15.68
CA VAL A 257 3.72 0.90 -14.84
C VAL A 257 3.31 -0.34 -15.63
N THR A 258 3.49 -1.52 -15.08
CA THR A 258 2.89 -2.76 -15.59
C THR A 258 1.82 -3.22 -14.63
N VAL A 259 0.64 -3.51 -15.16
CA VAL A 259 -0.44 -4.19 -14.45
C VAL A 259 -0.71 -5.46 -15.22
N ARG A 260 -0.41 -6.61 -14.60
CA ARG A 260 -0.52 -7.91 -15.25
C ARG A 260 -1.36 -8.87 -14.43
N ASP A 261 -2.13 -9.71 -15.10
CA ASP A 261 -2.92 -10.80 -14.50
C ASP A 261 -3.77 -10.31 -13.31
N THR A 262 -4.28 -9.08 -13.43
CA THR A 262 -4.95 -8.36 -12.34
C THR A 262 -6.43 -8.21 -12.66
N TRP A 263 -7.28 -8.42 -11.66
CA TRP A 263 -8.70 -8.09 -11.76
C TRP A 263 -8.91 -6.61 -11.43
N LEU A 264 -9.47 -5.86 -12.38
CA LEU A 264 -9.80 -4.44 -12.27
C LEU A 264 -11.32 -4.28 -12.37
N ALA A 265 -11.99 -4.04 -11.24
CA ALA A 265 -13.46 -4.08 -11.20
C ALA A 265 -14.10 -2.87 -10.51
N TYR A 266 -15.36 -2.63 -10.87
CA TYR A 266 -16.28 -1.78 -10.11
C TYR A 266 -15.78 -0.37 -9.85
N ALA A 267 -15.39 0.36 -10.89
CA ALA A 267 -14.86 1.72 -10.80
C ALA A 267 -15.74 2.75 -11.51
N MET A 268 -15.38 4.03 -11.37
CA MET A 268 -15.92 5.14 -12.16
C MET A 268 -17.42 5.44 -11.96
N SER A 269 -17.97 5.21 -10.77
CA SER A 269 -19.39 5.47 -10.50
C SER A 269 -19.76 6.96 -10.39
N ASP A 270 -18.85 7.79 -9.89
CA ASP A 270 -19.00 9.24 -9.83
C ASP A 270 -17.62 9.91 -9.87
N PRO A 271 -16.99 9.96 -11.05
CA PRO A 271 -15.64 10.52 -11.16
C PRO A 271 -15.59 12.02 -10.84
N THR A 272 -16.71 12.73 -10.88
CA THR A 272 -16.76 14.17 -10.60
C THR A 272 -16.59 14.47 -9.10
N ALA A 273 -17.10 13.60 -8.23
CA ALA A 273 -16.93 13.70 -6.77
C ALA A 273 -15.45 13.66 -6.32
N THR A 274 -14.57 13.11 -7.16
CA THR A 274 -13.12 13.06 -6.86
C THR A 274 -12.42 14.41 -6.99
N GLY A 275 -12.98 15.35 -7.75
CA GLY A 275 -12.34 16.61 -8.12
C GLY A 275 -11.11 16.48 -9.04
N ARG A 276 -10.79 15.28 -9.55
CA ARG A 276 -9.58 14.99 -10.35
C ARG A 276 -9.81 14.81 -11.85
N ASN A 277 -11.07 14.88 -12.29
CA ASN A 277 -11.48 14.51 -13.65
C ASN A 277 -10.96 13.11 -14.02
N ASP A 278 -11.16 12.15 -13.13
CA ASP A 278 -10.92 10.74 -13.44
C ASP A 278 -11.78 10.34 -14.66
N ALA A 279 -11.24 9.49 -15.54
CA ALA A 279 -11.82 9.28 -16.87
C ALA A 279 -11.73 7.83 -17.37
N GLY A 280 -11.28 6.90 -16.52
CA GLY A 280 -11.22 5.47 -16.81
C GLY A 280 -10.76 4.68 -15.58
N PHE A 281 -10.85 3.35 -15.63
CA PHE A 281 -10.44 2.51 -14.49
C PHE A 281 -8.96 2.73 -14.16
N VAL A 282 -8.15 2.82 -15.20
CA VAL A 282 -6.79 3.37 -15.18
C VAL A 282 -6.81 4.71 -15.90
N HIS A 283 -6.39 5.78 -15.22
CA HIS A 283 -6.23 7.11 -15.80
C HIS A 283 -4.75 7.48 -15.86
N ALA A 284 -4.21 7.66 -17.07
CA ALA A 284 -2.82 7.99 -17.31
C ALA A 284 -2.68 9.32 -18.06
N THR A 285 -1.98 10.29 -17.46
CA THR A 285 -1.68 11.58 -18.12
C THR A 285 -0.21 11.70 -18.53
N ASN A 286 0.64 10.80 -18.08
CA ASN A 286 2.08 10.77 -18.37
C ASN A 286 2.63 9.33 -18.23
N GLY A 287 3.93 9.16 -18.47
CA GLY A 287 4.63 7.88 -18.30
C GLY A 287 4.19 6.82 -19.31
N SER A 288 4.18 5.56 -18.88
CA SER A 288 3.66 4.45 -19.70
C SER A 288 2.93 3.43 -18.84
N VAL A 289 1.94 2.77 -19.43
CA VAL A 289 1.17 1.70 -18.79
C VAL A 289 1.13 0.51 -19.73
N LEU A 290 1.53 -0.66 -19.23
CA LEU A 290 1.21 -1.95 -19.83
C LEU A 290 0.06 -2.57 -19.02
N LEU A 291 -1.08 -2.80 -19.67
CA LEU A 291 -2.15 -3.67 -19.17
C LEU A 291 -2.10 -4.99 -19.94
N ASP A 292 -1.94 -6.11 -19.25
CA ASP A 292 -1.72 -7.42 -19.89
C ASP A 292 -2.36 -8.56 -19.08
N GLY A 293 -3.21 -9.37 -19.71
CA GLY A 293 -3.84 -10.52 -19.04
C GLY A 293 -4.88 -10.15 -17.98
N CYS A 294 -5.26 -8.87 -17.89
CA CYS A 294 -6.17 -8.38 -16.87
C CYS A 294 -7.62 -8.80 -17.13
N VAL A 295 -8.35 -9.05 -16.05
CA VAL A 295 -9.81 -9.22 -16.07
C VAL A 295 -10.45 -7.87 -15.73
N VAL A 296 -11.47 -7.45 -16.48
CA VAL A 296 -12.19 -6.19 -16.24
C VAL A 296 -13.68 -6.43 -16.06
N GLU A 297 -14.28 -5.75 -15.08
CA GLU A 297 -15.72 -5.85 -14.78
C GLU A 297 -16.30 -4.50 -14.39
N HIS A 298 -17.44 -4.14 -14.99
CA HIS A 298 -18.10 -2.87 -14.73
C HIS A 298 -19.02 -2.90 -13.50
N ALA A 299 -19.23 -1.74 -12.89
CA ALA A 299 -20.22 -1.58 -11.83
C ALA A 299 -21.64 -1.39 -12.38
N SER A 300 -22.64 -1.69 -11.56
CA SER A 300 -24.03 -1.37 -11.85
C SER A 300 -24.20 0.14 -12.04
N GLY A 301 -24.85 0.54 -13.14
CA GLY A 301 -25.09 1.96 -13.46
C GLY A 301 -23.90 2.68 -14.10
N VAL A 302 -22.74 2.04 -14.24
CA VAL A 302 -21.61 2.59 -15.01
C VAL A 302 -21.71 2.13 -16.46
N ALA A 303 -21.67 3.08 -17.39
CA ALA A 303 -21.78 2.80 -18.81
C ALA A 303 -20.62 1.92 -19.30
N GLU A 304 -20.90 0.92 -20.14
CA GLU A 304 -19.88 0.07 -20.77
C GLU A 304 -18.88 0.87 -21.64
N SER A 305 -19.25 2.09 -22.04
CA SER A 305 -18.37 3.03 -22.76
C SER A 305 -17.31 3.69 -21.87
N THR A 306 -17.41 3.53 -20.55
CA THR A 306 -16.38 3.98 -19.61
C THR A 306 -15.09 3.21 -19.89
N PRO A 307 -13.99 3.90 -20.20
CA PRO A 307 -12.80 3.20 -20.65
C PRO A 307 -12.09 2.51 -19.49
N ILE A 308 -11.52 1.33 -19.76
CA ILE A 308 -10.64 0.63 -18.82
C ILE A 308 -9.27 1.31 -18.72
N LEU A 309 -8.85 1.99 -19.78
CA LEU A 309 -7.67 2.86 -19.80
C LEU A 309 -8.04 4.17 -20.50
N TYR A 310 -7.87 5.28 -19.80
CA TYR A 310 -7.85 6.62 -20.38
C TYR A 310 -6.42 7.14 -20.43
N ALA A 311 -5.96 7.56 -21.62
CA ALA A 311 -4.63 8.11 -21.83
C ALA A 311 -4.70 9.52 -22.43
N SER A 312 -4.13 10.50 -21.74
CA SER A 312 -3.99 11.88 -22.26
C SER A 312 -2.56 12.32 -22.55
N GLY A 313 -1.57 11.47 -22.23
CA GLY A 313 -0.15 11.62 -22.55
C GLY A 313 0.54 10.26 -22.54
N GLY A 314 1.87 10.22 -22.66
CA GLY A 314 2.63 8.97 -22.55
C GLY A 314 2.51 8.01 -23.75
N LYS A 315 2.92 6.75 -23.53
CA LYS A 315 2.77 5.64 -24.48
C LYS A 315 2.35 4.38 -23.73
N HIS A 316 1.28 3.73 -24.18
CA HIS A 316 0.65 2.65 -23.45
C HIS A 316 0.45 1.42 -24.33
N ILE A 317 0.45 0.26 -23.69
CA ILE A 317 0.25 -1.03 -24.32
C ILE A 317 -0.90 -1.73 -23.61
N VAL A 318 -1.87 -2.24 -24.36
CA VAL A 318 -2.99 -3.03 -23.81
C VAL A 318 -3.11 -4.35 -24.55
N ARG A 319 -3.04 -5.46 -23.81
CA ARG A 319 -3.03 -6.82 -24.37
C ARG A 319 -3.89 -7.77 -23.54
N ASN A 320 -4.42 -8.80 -24.20
CA ASN A 320 -5.00 -10.00 -23.55
C ASN A 320 -6.08 -9.69 -22.50
N MET A 321 -6.95 -8.71 -22.77
CA MET A 321 -8.00 -8.32 -21.82
C MET A 321 -9.16 -9.33 -21.82
N ARG A 322 -9.63 -9.71 -20.62
CA ARG A 322 -10.87 -10.48 -20.44
C ARG A 322 -11.94 -9.60 -19.82
N ALA A 323 -13.09 -9.51 -20.48
CA ALA A 323 -14.22 -8.69 -20.03
C ALA A 323 -15.33 -9.55 -19.41
N ILE A 324 -15.83 -9.16 -18.24
CA ILE A 324 -16.99 -9.74 -17.56
C ILE A 324 -18.10 -8.68 -17.51
N GLY A 325 -19.30 -9.06 -17.92
CA GLY A 325 -20.47 -8.16 -17.91
C GLY A 325 -20.54 -7.16 -19.06
N PHE A 326 -19.63 -7.20 -20.04
CA PHE A 326 -19.69 -6.34 -21.23
C PHE A 326 -20.47 -7.01 -22.36
N THR A 327 -21.34 -6.24 -23.03
CA THR A 327 -22.02 -6.66 -24.26
C THR A 327 -21.06 -6.64 -25.46
N GLY A 328 -20.07 -5.75 -25.44
CA GLY A 328 -19.03 -5.61 -26.46
C GLY A 328 -17.60 -5.77 -25.94
N LYS A 329 -16.63 -5.32 -26.73
CA LYS A 329 -15.24 -5.22 -26.25
C LYS A 329 -15.09 -4.04 -25.30
N PRO A 330 -14.31 -4.16 -24.21
CA PRO A 330 -14.00 -3.03 -23.35
C PRO A 330 -13.31 -1.91 -24.14
N VAL A 331 -13.56 -0.67 -23.75
CA VAL A 331 -13.05 0.53 -24.42
C VAL A 331 -11.74 0.97 -23.79
N VAL A 332 -10.77 1.35 -24.62
CA VAL A 332 -9.61 2.15 -24.21
C VAL A 332 -9.68 3.48 -24.95
N LYS A 333 -9.42 4.59 -24.26
CA LYS A 333 -9.61 5.93 -24.80
C LYS A 333 -8.30 6.71 -24.76
N GLN A 334 -8.00 7.39 -25.87
CA GLN A 334 -6.84 8.29 -25.98
C GLN A 334 -7.28 9.68 -26.45
N THR A 335 -6.69 10.73 -25.90
CA THR A 335 -6.97 12.11 -26.34
C THR A 335 -6.34 12.41 -27.70
N THR A 336 -5.20 11.78 -27.98
CA THR A 336 -4.44 11.91 -29.23
C THR A 336 -4.23 10.54 -29.84
N ALA A 337 -4.35 10.41 -31.16
CA ALA A 337 -4.13 9.14 -31.85
C ALA A 337 -2.69 8.64 -31.63
N GLY A 338 -2.55 7.34 -31.36
CA GLY A 338 -1.25 6.66 -31.22
C GLY A 338 -0.61 6.75 -29.84
N LEU A 339 -1.36 7.15 -28.80
CA LEU A 339 -0.92 7.01 -27.40
C LEU A 339 -1.05 5.56 -26.91
N ILE A 340 -2.05 4.84 -27.41
CA ILE A 340 -2.33 3.45 -27.01
C ILE A 340 -2.08 2.52 -28.20
N ASP A 341 -1.18 1.57 -28.02
CA ASP A 341 -1.04 0.38 -28.84
C ASP A 341 -1.85 -0.75 -28.19
N ALA A 342 -2.89 -1.24 -28.86
CA ALA A 342 -3.80 -2.25 -28.32
C ALA A 342 -4.02 -3.41 -29.29
N ASP A 343 -4.23 -4.62 -28.76
CA ASP A 343 -4.64 -5.77 -29.55
C ASP A 343 -6.16 -5.83 -29.76
N SER A 344 -6.63 -6.92 -30.37
CA SER A 344 -8.05 -7.11 -30.70
C SER A 344 -8.98 -7.35 -29.50
N THR A 345 -8.48 -7.41 -28.27
CA THR A 345 -9.31 -7.63 -27.07
C THR A 345 -10.05 -6.38 -26.59
N VAL A 346 -9.67 -5.19 -27.09
CA VAL A 346 -10.31 -3.91 -26.75
C VAL A 346 -10.73 -3.14 -28.00
N THR A 347 -11.50 -2.07 -27.80
CA THR A 347 -11.78 -1.05 -28.81
C THR A 347 -11.05 0.25 -28.47
N VAL A 348 -10.22 0.76 -29.37
CA VAL A 348 -9.54 2.05 -29.20
C VAL A 348 -10.43 3.18 -29.70
N VAL A 349 -10.72 4.16 -28.84
CA VAL A 349 -11.47 5.37 -29.16
C VAL A 349 -10.57 6.59 -29.02
N THR A 350 -10.63 7.50 -30.00
CA THR A 350 -9.86 8.76 -29.95
C THR A 350 -10.81 9.94 -29.73
N GLY A 351 -10.53 10.76 -28.72
CA GLY A 351 -11.34 11.95 -28.40
C GLY A 351 -11.05 12.48 -27.00
N PRO A 352 -11.47 13.73 -26.71
CA PRO A 352 -11.23 14.40 -25.43
C PRO A 352 -11.86 13.65 -24.25
#